data_AF-A0A817LDS8-F1
#
_entry.id   AF-A0A817LDS8-F1
#
_cell.length_a   1.000
_cell.length_b   1.000
_cell.length_c   1.000
_cell.angle_alpha   90.00
_cell.angle_beta   90.00
_cell.angle_gamma   90.00
#
_symmetry.space_group_name_H-M   'P 1'
#
loop_
_entity.id
_entity.type
_entity.pdbx_description
1 polymer ?
#
loop_
_entity_poly.entity_id
_entity_poly.type
_entity_poly.pdbx_seq_one_letter_code
_entity_poly.pdbx_strand_id
1 'polypeptide(L)'
;MGTNALSIRTTQRWFNQFNNGNFELDDLPHTGRPLEVDINRLKELIEDDPRLTTRCLAEHLGCSHVTVATHLHELGKTCKYGVWIPHDLSPHQLQHRVDACMELMTSHGNYRWLHNLITGDEKWVLYVNHTRKRQWLAAGQKGVATPKHDSNQKKIMLSVWWG
;
A
#
# COMPACT_ATOMS: atom_id res chain seq x y z
N MET A 1 46.31 -15.76 -31.72
CA MET A 1 45.43 -15.30 -30.63
C MET A 1 44.06 -15.92 -30.86
N GLY A 2 43.49 -16.60 -29.87
CA GLY A 2 42.17 -17.23 -30.01
C GLY A 2 41.09 -16.18 -30.27
N THR A 3 40.06 -16.53 -31.02
CA THR A 3 38.98 -15.63 -31.50
C THR A 3 38.19 -14.91 -30.40
N ASN A 4 38.34 -15.33 -29.13
CA ASN A 4 37.69 -14.73 -27.96
C ASN A 4 38.67 -14.02 -27.00
N ALA A 5 39.89 -13.70 -27.43
CA ALA A 5 40.86 -13.00 -26.59
C ALA A 5 40.54 -11.50 -26.46
N LEU A 6 40.84 -10.92 -25.29
CA LEU A 6 40.69 -9.48 -25.04
C LEU A 6 41.57 -8.66 -25.99
N SER A 7 41.12 -7.45 -26.33
CA SER A 7 41.91 -6.53 -27.14
C SER A 7 43.16 -6.05 -26.38
N ILE A 8 44.26 -5.80 -27.09
CA ILE A 8 45.51 -5.27 -26.51
C ILE A 8 45.25 -4.00 -25.69
N ARG A 9 44.34 -3.12 -26.16
CA ARG A 9 43.96 -1.89 -25.46
C ARG A 9 43.29 -2.17 -24.11
N THR A 10 42.42 -3.19 -24.06
CA THR A 10 41.74 -3.61 -22.83
C THR A 10 42.75 -4.17 -21.84
N THR A 11 43.70 -5.00 -22.32
CA THR A 11 44.76 -5.58 -21.48
C THR A 11 45.68 -4.52 -20.89
N GLN A 12 46.10 -3.52 -21.67
CA GLN A 12 46.92 -2.40 -21.19
C GLN A 12 46.20 -1.55 -20.15
N ARG A 13 44.90 -1.29 -20.33
CA ARG A 13 44.07 -0.55 -19.36
C ARG A 13 44.01 -1.26 -18.02
N TRP A 14 43.72 -2.56 -18.01
CA TRP A 14 43.68 -3.37 -16.78
C TRP A 14 45.06 -3.46 -16.12
N PHE A 15 46.13 -3.64 -16.89
CA PHE A 15 47.49 -3.69 -16.35
C PHE A 15 47.89 -2.39 -15.64
N ASN A 16 47.53 -1.23 -16.20
CA ASN A 16 47.75 0.06 -15.55
C ASN A 16 46.91 0.22 -14.28
N GLN A 17 45.67 -0.29 -14.27
CA GLN A 17 44.79 -0.25 -13.10
C GLN A 17 45.34 -1.10 -11.95
N PHE A 18 45.89 -2.28 -12.26
CA PHE A 18 46.57 -3.14 -11.29
C PHE A 18 47.89 -2.53 -10.77
N ASN A 19 48.69 -1.91 -11.64
CA ASN A 19 49.91 -1.20 -11.20
C ASN A 19 49.61 -0.01 -10.27
N ASN A 20 48.44 0.58 -10.41
CA ASN A 20 47.96 1.65 -9.53
C ASN A 20 47.31 1.11 -8.23
N GLY A 21 47.41 -0.19 -7.95
CA GLY A 21 46.90 -0.83 -6.74
C GLY A 21 45.39 -1.06 -6.71
N ASN A 22 44.68 -0.84 -7.83
CA ASN A 22 43.26 -1.14 -7.94
C ASN A 22 43.07 -2.56 -8.53
N PHE A 23 42.76 -3.52 -7.66
CA PHE A 23 42.49 -4.91 -8.00
C PHE A 23 40.99 -5.25 -8.04
N GLU A 24 40.13 -4.23 -8.02
CA GLU A 24 38.68 -4.39 -8.13
C GLU A 24 38.35 -4.83 -9.56
N LEU A 25 37.82 -6.05 -9.70
CA LEU A 25 37.48 -6.66 -10.99
C LEU A 25 36.06 -6.33 -11.43
N ASP A 26 35.25 -5.83 -10.51
CA ASP A 26 33.88 -5.41 -10.79
C ASP A 26 33.87 -4.10 -11.56
N ASP A 27 32.90 -3.99 -12.46
CA ASP A 27 32.65 -2.75 -13.17
C ASP A 27 32.28 -1.64 -12.18
N LEU A 28 32.92 -0.47 -12.35
CA LEU A 28 32.54 0.73 -11.63
C LEU A 28 31.05 1.06 -11.86
N PRO A 29 30.40 1.77 -10.91
CA PRO A 29 29.02 2.21 -11.09
C PRO A 29 28.88 2.96 -12.41
N HIS A 30 28.14 2.37 -13.35
CA HIS A 30 27.84 3.01 -14.60
C HIS A 30 26.85 4.14 -14.33
N THR A 31 27.08 5.33 -14.90
CA THR A 31 26.23 6.51 -14.71
C THR A 31 24.80 6.35 -15.23
N GLY A 32 24.49 5.24 -15.90
CA GLY A 32 23.15 4.90 -16.39
C GLY A 32 22.58 5.96 -17.33
N ARG A 33 21.29 5.82 -17.65
CA ARG A 33 20.54 6.89 -18.32
C ARG A 33 20.08 7.88 -17.24
N PRO A 34 20.33 9.19 -17.37
CA PRO A 34 19.80 10.17 -16.42
C PRO A 34 18.28 10.07 -16.37
N LEU A 35 17.76 9.91 -15.16
CA LEU A 35 16.33 9.92 -14.86
C LEU A 35 15.86 11.37 -14.91
N GLU A 36 15.22 11.75 -15.99
CA GLU A 36 14.72 13.11 -16.26
C GLU A 36 13.53 13.51 -15.35
N VAL A 37 13.13 12.62 -14.43
CA VAL A 37 12.00 12.85 -13.53
C VAL A 37 12.46 13.50 -12.25
N ASP A 38 11.88 14.65 -11.93
CA ASP A 38 12.08 15.32 -10.65
C ASP A 38 11.42 14.51 -9.51
N ILE A 39 12.25 13.75 -8.79
CA ILE A 39 11.82 12.91 -7.67
C ILE A 39 11.29 13.77 -6.50
N ASN A 40 11.80 14.99 -6.30
CA ASN A 40 11.32 15.87 -5.25
C ASN A 40 9.91 16.33 -5.57
N ARG A 41 9.67 16.72 -6.83
CA ARG A 41 8.32 17.07 -7.29
C ARG A 41 7.34 15.90 -7.18
N LEU A 42 7.79 14.68 -7.50
CA LEU A 42 6.98 13.47 -7.31
C LEU A 42 6.59 13.29 -5.83
N LYS A 43 7.52 13.50 -4.89
CA LYS A 43 7.24 13.40 -3.45
C LYS A 43 6.22 14.45 -3.00
N GLU A 44 6.37 15.70 -3.41
CA GLU A 44 5.44 16.78 -3.10
C GLU A 44 4.00 16.44 -3.53
N LEU A 45 3.83 15.96 -4.76
CA LEU A 45 2.52 15.59 -5.30
C LEU A 45 1.86 14.44 -4.50
N ILE A 46 2.66 13.48 -4.03
CA ILE A 46 2.15 12.35 -3.23
C ILE A 46 1.75 12.78 -1.82
N GLU A 47 2.51 13.69 -1.21
CA GLU A 47 2.19 14.20 0.13
C GLU A 47 0.95 15.11 0.10
N ASP A 48 0.74 15.86 -0.99
CA ASP A 48 -0.46 16.68 -1.19
C ASP A 48 -1.72 15.81 -1.45
N ASP A 49 -1.64 14.87 -2.39
CA ASP A 49 -2.71 13.88 -2.60
C ASP A 49 -2.15 12.47 -2.88
N PRO A 50 -2.18 11.55 -1.89
CA PRO A 50 -1.69 10.19 -2.05
C PRO A 50 -2.60 9.31 -2.93
N ARG A 51 -3.75 9.82 -3.39
CA ARG A 51 -4.72 9.08 -4.22
C ARG A 51 -4.48 9.26 -5.73
N LEU A 52 -3.54 10.12 -6.13
CA LEU A 52 -3.22 10.36 -7.53
C LEU A 52 -2.78 9.07 -8.24
N THR A 53 -3.29 8.90 -9.46
CA THR A 53 -2.91 7.75 -10.30
C THR A 53 -1.52 7.97 -10.91
N THR A 54 -0.83 6.88 -11.25
CA THR A 54 0.48 6.96 -11.94
C THR A 54 0.42 7.74 -13.26
N ARG A 55 -0.73 7.72 -13.96
CA ARG A 55 -0.93 8.51 -15.18
C ARG A 55 -1.06 10.01 -14.89
N CYS A 56 -1.85 10.38 -13.89
CA CYS A 56 -1.99 11.77 -13.48
C CYS A 56 -0.65 12.35 -13.02
N LEU A 57 0.12 11.61 -12.23
CA LEU A 57 1.47 11.99 -11.83
C LEU A 57 2.40 12.13 -13.05
N ALA A 58 2.27 11.26 -14.04
CA ALA A 58 3.08 11.31 -15.26
C ALA A 58 2.78 12.56 -16.11
N GLU A 59 1.51 12.97 -16.19
CA GLU A 59 1.11 14.23 -16.84
C GLU A 59 1.70 15.45 -16.12
N HIS A 60 1.67 15.48 -14.79
CA HIS A 60 2.26 16.56 -13.99
C HIS A 60 3.79 16.63 -14.12
N LEU A 61 4.44 15.48 -14.31
CA LEU A 61 5.90 15.37 -14.38
C LEU A 61 6.44 15.32 -15.82
N GLY A 62 5.57 15.36 -16.83
CA GLY A 62 5.95 15.30 -18.25
C GLY A 62 6.65 14.00 -18.67
N CYS A 63 6.37 12.88 -18.00
CA CYS A 63 7.06 11.61 -18.23
C CYS A 63 6.10 10.45 -18.51
N SER A 64 6.63 9.23 -18.65
CA SER A 64 5.78 8.03 -18.81
C SER A 64 5.27 7.53 -17.47
N HIS A 65 4.03 7.05 -17.41
CA HIS A 65 3.45 6.42 -16.21
C HIS A 65 4.24 5.21 -15.72
N VAL A 66 4.99 4.53 -16.59
CA VAL A 66 5.89 3.43 -16.23
C VAL A 66 7.06 3.97 -15.41
N THR A 67 7.65 5.08 -15.82
CA THR A 67 8.74 5.74 -15.09
C THR A 67 8.29 6.18 -13.70
N VAL A 68 7.09 6.76 -13.59
CA VAL A 68 6.48 7.09 -12.30
C VAL A 68 6.29 5.85 -11.43
N ALA A 69 5.77 4.75 -12.00
CA ALA A 69 5.56 3.51 -11.26
C ALA A 69 6.89 2.92 -10.73
N THR A 70 7.95 2.95 -11.53
CA THR A 70 9.30 2.53 -11.11
C THR A 70 9.80 3.38 -9.95
N HIS A 71 9.72 4.70 -10.04
CA HIS A 71 10.15 5.59 -8.96
C HIS A 71 9.32 5.45 -7.69
N LEU A 72 8.01 5.27 -7.80
CA LEU A 72 7.16 4.98 -6.65
C LEU A 72 7.63 3.71 -5.93
N HIS A 73 7.97 2.67 -6.69
CA HIS A 73 8.50 1.43 -6.13
C HIS A 73 9.88 1.62 -5.49
N GLU A 74 10.79 2.37 -6.11
CA GLU A 74 12.10 2.74 -5.53
C GLU A 74 11.97 3.55 -4.24
N LEU A 75 10.94 4.39 -4.13
CA LEU A 75 10.58 5.14 -2.93
C LEU A 75 9.85 4.30 -1.87
N GLY A 76 9.62 3.00 -2.12
CA GLY A 76 8.90 2.10 -1.23
C GLY A 76 7.40 2.37 -1.14
N LYS A 77 6.83 3.14 -2.07
CA LYS A 77 5.39 3.43 -2.13
C LYS A 77 4.67 2.27 -2.81
N THR A 78 3.56 1.84 -2.22
CA THR A 78 2.70 0.77 -2.74
C THR A 78 1.25 1.23 -2.73
N CYS A 79 0.47 0.86 -3.75
CA CYS A 79 -0.94 1.21 -3.81
C CYS A 79 -1.72 0.39 -2.77
N LYS A 80 -2.41 1.08 -1.86
CA LYS A 80 -3.27 0.50 -0.83
C LYS A 80 -4.65 1.15 -0.88
N TYR A 81 -5.69 0.37 -0.59
CA TYR A 81 -7.02 0.93 -0.40
C TYR A 81 -7.10 1.66 0.94
N GLY A 82 -7.85 2.77 0.96
CA GLY A 82 -8.23 3.43 2.20
C GLY A 82 -9.09 2.52 3.08
N VAL A 83 -9.02 2.73 4.39
CA VAL A 83 -9.86 2.01 5.35
C VAL A 83 -11.27 2.61 5.32
N TRP A 84 -12.28 1.76 5.25
CA TRP A 84 -13.67 2.20 5.45
C TRP A 84 -13.88 2.59 6.91
N ILE A 85 -14.24 3.86 7.13
CA ILE A 85 -14.64 4.35 8.46
C ILE A 85 -16.17 4.23 8.62
N PRO A 86 -16.69 3.96 9.83
CA PRO A 86 -18.13 3.84 10.05
C PRO A 86 -18.93 5.11 9.78
N HIS A 87 -18.36 6.27 10.12
CA HIS A 87 -19.01 7.57 9.97
C HIS A 87 -17.96 8.69 9.93
N ASP A 88 -18.28 9.77 9.21
CA ASP A 88 -17.48 10.99 9.22
C ASP A 88 -17.94 11.87 10.41
N LEU A 89 -17.10 11.95 11.45
CA LEU A 89 -17.49 12.56 12.72
C LEU A 89 -17.28 14.07 12.69
N SER A 90 -18.22 14.82 13.27
CA SER A 90 -18.04 16.25 13.51
C SER A 90 -17.01 16.50 14.62
N PRO A 91 -16.39 17.70 14.68
CA PRO A 91 -15.45 18.05 15.74
C PRO A 91 -16.04 17.88 17.15
N HIS A 92 -17.33 18.20 17.33
CA HIS A 92 -18.03 18.01 18.59
C HIS A 92 -18.18 16.52 18.96
N GLN A 93 -18.54 15.67 18.00
CA GLN A 93 -18.65 14.23 18.22
C GLN A 93 -17.30 13.60 18.57
N LEU A 94 -16.22 14.07 17.94
CA LEU A 94 -14.85 13.65 18.28
C LEU A 94 -14.51 14.01 19.71
N GLN A 95 -14.74 15.27 20.12
CA GLN A 95 -14.44 15.71 21.47
C GLN A 95 -15.25 14.92 22.51
N HIS A 96 -16.56 14.76 22.30
CA HIS A 96 -17.42 13.99 23.20
C HIS A 96 -16.94 12.54 23.37
N ARG A 97 -16.45 11.90 22.30
CA ARG A 97 -15.88 10.55 22.38
C ARG A 97 -14.58 10.53 23.19
N VAL A 98 -13.72 11.53 23.01
CA VAL A 98 -12.47 11.66 23.77
C VAL A 98 -12.77 11.85 25.26
N ASP A 99 -13.70 12.75 25.60
CA ASP A 99 -14.11 13.02 26.99
C ASP A 99 -14.69 11.78 27.66
N ALA A 100 -15.61 11.08 27.00
CA ALA A 100 -16.18 9.83 27.54
C ALA A 100 -15.10 8.75 27.76
N CYS A 101 -14.16 8.59 26.82
CA CYS A 101 -13.03 7.66 26.99
C CYS A 101 -12.11 8.06 28.14
N MET A 102 -11.79 9.36 28.28
CA MET A 102 -10.95 9.86 29.37
C MET A 102 -11.64 9.67 30.73
N GLU A 103 -12.94 9.93 30.82
CA GLU A 103 -13.73 9.72 32.02
C GLU A 103 -13.71 8.24 32.41
N LEU A 104 -14.02 7.32 31.49
CA LEU A 104 -13.96 5.87 31.75
C LEU A 104 -12.57 5.40 32.20
N MET A 105 -11.52 5.94 31.60
CA MET A 105 -10.14 5.57 31.92
C MET A 105 -9.68 6.09 33.29
N THR A 106 -10.12 7.29 33.68
CA THR A 106 -9.72 7.94 34.94
C THR A 106 -10.57 7.53 36.14
N SER A 107 -11.88 7.40 35.94
CA SER A 107 -12.83 6.99 37.00
C SER A 107 -12.60 5.55 37.45
N HIS A 108 -12.06 4.69 36.58
CA HIS A 108 -11.86 3.28 36.84
C HIS A 108 -10.42 2.84 36.57
N GLY A 109 -9.47 3.48 37.28
CA GLY A 109 -8.02 3.21 37.13
C GLY A 109 -7.59 1.77 37.42
N ASN A 110 -8.47 0.93 37.99
CA ASN A 110 -8.32 -0.52 37.96
C ASN A 110 -9.38 -1.13 37.03
N TYR A 111 -8.98 -2.04 36.13
CA TYR A 111 -9.88 -2.70 35.17
C TYR A 111 -10.87 -3.70 35.82
N ARG A 112 -11.08 -3.65 37.15
CA ARG A 112 -11.91 -4.62 37.88
C ARG A 112 -13.39 -4.51 37.53
N TRP A 113 -13.85 -3.32 37.16
CA TRP A 113 -15.22 -3.08 36.73
C TRP A 113 -15.60 -3.85 35.45
N LEU A 114 -14.62 -4.19 34.60
CA LEU A 114 -14.85 -4.98 33.40
C LEU A 114 -15.38 -6.38 33.72
N HIS A 115 -15.05 -6.95 34.89
CA HIS A 115 -15.60 -8.25 35.32
C HIS A 115 -17.12 -8.23 35.55
N ASN A 116 -17.70 -7.05 35.76
CA ASN A 116 -19.13 -6.88 35.98
C ASN A 116 -19.82 -6.22 34.77
N LEU A 117 -19.07 -5.95 33.69
CA LEU A 117 -19.60 -5.27 32.52
C LEU A 117 -20.37 -6.27 31.65
N ILE A 118 -21.69 -6.15 31.63
CA ILE A 118 -22.54 -6.80 30.65
C ILE A 118 -22.80 -5.80 29.52
N THR A 119 -22.54 -6.19 28.29
CA THR A 119 -22.83 -5.42 27.08
C THR A 119 -23.80 -6.19 26.20
N GLY A 120 -24.41 -5.51 25.22
CA GLY A 120 -25.23 -6.15 24.22
C GLY A 120 -25.28 -5.33 22.93
N ASP A 121 -25.59 -6.02 21.83
CA ASP A 121 -25.69 -5.41 20.51
C ASP A 121 -26.69 -6.19 19.63
N GLU A 122 -27.17 -5.53 18.59
CA GLU A 122 -28.10 -6.08 17.62
C GLU A 122 -27.49 -6.13 16.22
N LYS A 123 -27.62 -7.26 15.55
CA LYS A 123 -27.06 -7.46 14.21
C LYS A 123 -28.05 -8.12 13.28
N TRP A 124 -28.26 -7.51 12.11
CA TRP A 124 -28.96 -8.17 11.02
C TRP A 124 -28.13 -9.31 10.42
N VAL A 125 -28.69 -10.51 10.39
CA VAL A 125 -28.10 -11.70 9.77
C VAL A 125 -28.92 -12.10 8.56
N LEU A 126 -28.26 -12.10 7.39
CA LEU A 126 -28.88 -12.52 6.12
C LEU A 126 -28.94 -14.06 6.07
N TYR A 127 -30.02 -14.61 5.50
CA TYR A 127 -30.14 -16.06 5.29
C TYR A 127 -29.12 -16.60 4.29
N VAL A 128 -28.86 -15.82 3.24
CA VAL A 128 -27.90 -16.17 2.19
C VAL A 128 -26.91 -15.03 2.05
N ASN A 129 -25.65 -15.29 2.44
CA ASN A 129 -24.58 -14.30 2.33
C ASN A 129 -23.61 -14.67 1.21
N HIS A 130 -23.86 -14.16 0.00
CA HIS A 130 -22.93 -14.28 -1.12
C HIS A 130 -21.66 -13.45 -0.89
N THR A 131 -20.50 -14.10 -0.91
CA THR A 131 -19.19 -13.43 -0.84
C THR A 131 -18.45 -13.58 -2.16
N ARG A 132 -17.97 -12.47 -2.71
CA ARG A 132 -17.09 -12.51 -3.88
C ARG A 132 -15.71 -12.99 -3.45
N LYS A 133 -15.26 -14.10 -4.04
CA LYS A 133 -13.92 -14.66 -3.80
C LYS A 133 -13.06 -14.54 -5.04
N ARG A 134 -11.75 -14.36 -4.84
CA ARG A 134 -10.77 -14.40 -5.93
C ARG A 134 -10.68 -15.82 -6.47
N GLN A 135 -10.51 -15.95 -7.78
CA GLN A 135 -10.43 -17.23 -8.49
C GLN A 135 -9.13 -17.26 -9.30
N TRP A 136 -8.42 -18.39 -9.28
CA TRP A 136 -7.22 -18.61 -10.10
C TRP A 136 -7.66 -19.10 -11.47
N LEU A 137 -7.40 -18.33 -12.52
CA LEU A 137 -7.83 -18.61 -13.89
C LEU A 137 -6.72 -18.21 -14.87
N ALA A 138 -6.72 -18.80 -16.06
CA ALA A 138 -5.78 -18.41 -17.11
C ALA A 138 -6.11 -17.02 -17.67
N ALA A 139 -5.11 -16.38 -18.28
CA ALA A 139 -5.28 -15.08 -18.90
C ALA A 139 -6.39 -15.11 -19.97
N GLY A 140 -7.34 -14.18 -19.89
CA GLY A 140 -8.48 -14.07 -20.81
C GLY A 140 -9.71 -14.92 -20.46
N GLN A 141 -9.64 -15.80 -19.45
CA GLN A 141 -10.79 -16.57 -19.01
C GLN A 141 -11.77 -15.72 -18.16
N LYS A 142 -13.07 -15.94 -18.36
CA LYS A 142 -14.12 -15.31 -17.55
C LYS A 142 -14.30 -16.06 -16.24
N GLY A 143 -14.35 -15.32 -15.12
CA GLY A 143 -14.60 -15.89 -13.80
C GLY A 143 -16.04 -16.36 -13.62
N VAL A 144 -16.23 -17.30 -12.67
CA VAL A 144 -17.55 -17.77 -12.29
C VAL A 144 -18.32 -16.62 -11.62
N ALA A 145 -19.49 -16.28 -12.16
CA ALA A 145 -20.31 -15.17 -11.67
C ALA A 145 -20.83 -15.46 -10.25
N THR A 146 -20.78 -14.45 -9.39
CA THR A 146 -21.43 -14.47 -8.07
C THR A 146 -22.67 -13.56 -8.10
N PRO A 147 -23.86 -14.04 -7.70
CA PRO A 147 -25.07 -13.22 -7.64
C PRO A 147 -24.86 -11.96 -6.79
N LYS A 148 -25.42 -10.84 -7.24
CA LYS A 148 -25.46 -9.60 -6.46
C LYS A 148 -26.47 -9.77 -5.33
N HIS A 149 -26.19 -9.15 -4.18
CA HIS A 149 -27.18 -9.04 -3.11
C HIS A 149 -28.38 -8.21 -3.56
N ASP A 150 -29.57 -8.74 -3.27
CA ASP A 150 -30.83 -8.02 -3.40
C ASP A 150 -31.07 -7.22 -2.10
N SER A 151 -31.54 -5.97 -2.22
CA SER A 151 -31.82 -5.11 -1.07
C SER A 151 -32.92 -5.68 -0.17
N ASN A 152 -33.84 -6.49 -0.71
CA ASN A 152 -35.03 -6.99 -0.02
C ASN A 152 -34.90 -8.46 0.43
N GLN A 153 -33.68 -8.94 0.65
CA GLN A 153 -33.44 -10.31 1.09
C GLN A 153 -34.00 -10.59 2.50
N LYS A 154 -34.42 -11.86 2.70
CA LYS A 154 -34.80 -12.35 4.02
C LYS A 154 -33.62 -12.23 4.98
N LYS A 155 -33.89 -11.69 6.15
CA LYS A 155 -32.92 -11.44 7.23
C LYS A 155 -33.61 -11.58 8.58
N ILE A 156 -32.85 -11.98 9.58
CA ILE A 156 -33.26 -12.01 10.99
C ILE A 156 -32.48 -10.96 11.77
N MET A 157 -33.08 -10.38 12.79
CA MET A 157 -32.37 -9.55 13.76
C MET A 157 -31.93 -10.45 14.91
N LEU A 158 -30.62 -10.50 15.15
CA LEU A 158 -30.04 -11.19 16.28
C LEU A 158 -29.72 -10.15 17.36
N SER A 159 -30.28 -10.31 18.56
CA SER A 159 -29.94 -9.51 19.74
C SER A 159 -29.16 -10.39 20.72
N VAL A 160 -27.97 -9.96 21.14
CA VAL A 160 -27.09 -10.74 22.02
C VAL A 160 -26.62 -9.86 23.17
N TRP A 161 -26.57 -10.43 24.37
CA TRP A 161 -25.91 -9.84 25.54
C TRP A 161 -24.81 -10.78 26.04
N TRP A 162 -23.69 -10.22 26.46
CA TRP A 162 -22.53 -10.97 26.98
C TRP A 162 -21.76 -10.14 28.01
N GLY A 163 -21.11 -10.80 28.96
CA GLY A 163 -20.33 -10.22 30.05
C GLY A 163 -19.52 -11.29 30.76
#